data_AF-A0A952RWX3-F1
#
_entry.id   AF-A0A952RWX3-F1
#
_cell.length_a   1.000
_cell.length_b   1.000
_cell.length_c   1.000
_cell.angle_alpha   90.00
_cell.angle_beta   90.00
_cell.angle_gamma   90.00
#
_symmetry.space_group_name_H-M   'P 1'
#
loop_
_entity.id
_entity.type
_entity.pdbx_description
1 polymer ?
#
loop_
_entity_poly.entity_id
_entity_poly.type
_entity_poly.pdbx_seq_one_letter_code
_entity_poly.pdbx_strand_id
1 'polypeptide(L)'
;MRYLSVLFVSAVLVSSAVGQVPETGSEVCTVENSRFLVGQLAAESRSVREADKRVNILVRLADFSWPFDEPTARQYFTESWGVANAHFKEKGFETARADRAMALTTQKPDLRMTVIKAIARHDAKWAERLSEEVLKEFEKAASERSELNRQREIQEMISLAGERVEEDPAFSMMIFRRLMRYPLEQHWFWALYHTAGKNPSLSATLYSELLQNYRNESARRLLILSAYPFGRERMFGVDRFMVSSSMPTNSTADPMLQRRFLETFFARIATAATNPEERLRQPEPNRQPDAVYMYSALQELEPIVISEHPGLIQRFTLAKSQANSLLTDEMRAGMGQREQWNRSASTTFEELLEQAEEAEKEGKLTDNMIITMVIRQRKTEEQFALLEPWLDKIKEEQARKDSTNYFWFTRTKLAIEETRFADAVRFQGKVAEAEDRAVLAFDLAEKQMENLSESAGAYQTLGEVAKIAGALPDSATKAKILMGLAYQYERFNPGFAMQELSDSVAVINRLQDPDLGSTAVYRQIIGKSYSFFSAYTVPGYDLERTYSKLAARDLGLSLSNARSLDDRFLRTIAVLAVTRECAKKKVTDEQ
;
A
#
# COMPACT_ATOMS: atom_id res chain seq x y z
N MET A 1 28.67 -60.53 -61.09
CA MET A 1 28.46 -61.02 -59.71
C MET A 1 29.35 -60.17 -58.81
N ARG A 2 28.76 -59.27 -58.00
CA ARG A 2 28.43 -59.43 -56.55
C ARG A 2 29.69 -59.33 -55.68
N TYR A 3 29.83 -58.50 -54.65
CA TYR A 3 29.06 -57.40 -54.03
C TYR A 3 30.08 -56.62 -53.17
N LEU A 4 30.03 -55.28 -53.14
CA LEU A 4 30.72 -54.45 -52.15
C LEU A 4 29.69 -54.09 -51.07
N SER A 5 29.94 -54.49 -49.82
CA SER A 5 29.07 -54.19 -48.68
C SER A 5 29.53 -52.91 -47.97
N VAL A 6 28.75 -51.85 -48.12
CA VAL A 6 28.82 -50.61 -47.32
C VAL A 6 27.88 -50.77 -46.12
N LEU A 7 28.42 -50.63 -44.91
CA LEU A 7 27.66 -50.55 -43.66
C LEU A 7 27.08 -49.14 -43.52
N PHE A 8 25.75 -49.03 -43.65
CA PHE A 8 24.97 -47.83 -43.34
C PHE A 8 24.56 -47.89 -41.86
N VAL A 9 24.94 -46.87 -41.09
CA VAL A 9 24.41 -46.61 -39.75
C VAL A 9 23.08 -45.87 -39.90
N SER A 10 21.98 -46.51 -39.53
CA SER A 10 20.64 -45.91 -39.53
C SER A 10 20.48 -44.91 -38.39
N ALA A 11 20.32 -43.64 -38.73
CA ALA A 11 19.81 -42.61 -37.83
C ALA A 11 18.29 -42.82 -37.64
N VAL A 12 17.87 -43.14 -36.42
CA VAL A 12 16.47 -43.08 -36.01
C VAL A 12 16.12 -41.62 -35.77
N LEU A 13 15.49 -40.99 -36.77
CA LEU A 13 14.81 -39.72 -36.60
C LEU A 13 13.54 -39.96 -35.77
N VAL A 14 13.60 -39.66 -34.48
CA VAL A 14 12.39 -39.46 -33.67
C VAL A 14 11.81 -38.13 -34.09
N SER A 15 10.82 -38.16 -34.99
CA SER A 15 9.95 -37.03 -35.24
C SER A 15 9.21 -36.72 -33.94
N SER A 16 9.62 -35.64 -33.25
CA SER A 16 8.81 -34.98 -32.24
C SER A 16 7.57 -34.41 -32.91
N ALA A 17 6.50 -35.21 -32.94
CA ALA A 17 5.16 -34.71 -33.16
C ALA A 17 4.84 -33.74 -32.03
N VAL A 18 5.02 -32.44 -32.28
CA VAL A 18 4.40 -31.38 -31.51
C VAL A 18 2.90 -31.61 -31.68
N GLY A 19 2.27 -32.22 -30.69
CA GLY A 19 0.82 -32.32 -30.63
C GLY A 19 0.26 -30.92 -30.65
N GLN A 20 -0.39 -30.55 -31.76
CA GLN A 20 -1.33 -29.44 -31.77
C GLN A 20 -2.43 -29.80 -30.78
N VAL A 21 -2.41 -29.16 -29.61
CA VAL A 21 -3.57 -29.13 -28.72
C VAL A 21 -4.68 -28.43 -29.53
N PRO A 22 -5.83 -29.07 -29.75
CA PRO A 22 -6.90 -28.43 -30.52
C PRO A 22 -7.37 -27.17 -29.79
N GLU A 23 -7.52 -26.08 -30.54
CA GLU A 23 -8.17 -24.82 -30.11
C GLU A 23 -9.64 -25.10 -29.74
N THR A 24 -9.87 -25.64 -28.55
CA THR A 24 -11.20 -25.78 -27.95
C THR A 24 -11.63 -24.50 -27.21
N GLY A 25 -10.76 -23.49 -27.17
CA GLY A 25 -11.01 -22.22 -26.49
C GLY A 25 -11.94 -21.26 -27.23
N SER A 26 -12.16 -21.42 -28.54
CA SER A 26 -12.92 -20.46 -29.36
C SER A 26 -14.45 -20.60 -29.20
N GLU A 27 -14.97 -21.80 -28.94
CA GLU A 27 -16.42 -22.02 -28.74
C GLU A 27 -16.91 -21.60 -27.33
N VAL A 28 -16.06 -21.72 -26.31
CA VAL A 28 -16.44 -21.38 -24.92
C VAL A 28 -16.46 -19.87 -24.70
N CYS A 29 -15.64 -19.13 -25.44
CA CYS A 29 -15.38 -17.71 -25.19
C CYS A 29 -16.13 -16.78 -26.14
N THR A 30 -17.42 -16.57 -25.88
CA THR A 30 -18.25 -15.55 -26.57
C THR A 30 -18.70 -14.46 -25.58
N VAL A 31 -18.98 -13.25 -26.10
CA VAL A 31 -19.54 -12.15 -25.29
C VAL A 31 -20.90 -12.57 -24.71
N GLU A 32 -21.70 -13.31 -25.47
CA GLU A 32 -23.00 -13.84 -25.05
C GLU A 32 -22.86 -14.84 -23.89
N ASN A 33 -21.94 -15.81 -23.99
CA ASN A 33 -21.64 -16.74 -22.90
C ASN A 33 -21.11 -15.98 -21.67
N SER A 34 -20.24 -14.99 -21.88
CA SER A 34 -19.70 -14.18 -20.80
C SER A 34 -20.80 -13.40 -20.06
N ARG A 35 -21.75 -12.80 -20.80
CA ARG A 35 -22.93 -12.13 -20.24
C ARG A 35 -23.85 -13.11 -19.51
N PHE A 36 -24.06 -14.31 -20.06
CA PHE A 36 -24.83 -15.36 -19.42
C PHE A 36 -24.23 -15.77 -18.07
N LEU A 37 -22.91 -16.02 -18.03
CA LEU A 37 -22.19 -16.36 -16.80
C LEU A 37 -22.30 -15.25 -15.75
N VAL A 38 -22.11 -13.99 -16.15
CA VAL A 38 -22.27 -12.83 -15.26
C VAL A 38 -23.70 -12.71 -14.73
N GLY A 39 -24.71 -12.98 -15.56
CA GLY A 39 -26.11 -13.02 -15.13
C GLY A 39 -26.38 -14.10 -14.08
N GLN A 40 -25.77 -15.28 -14.22
CA GLN A 40 -25.86 -16.34 -13.20
C GLN A 40 -25.19 -15.92 -11.89
N LEU A 41 -23.99 -15.34 -11.96
CA LEU A 41 -23.28 -14.85 -10.78
C LEU A 41 -24.07 -13.75 -10.04
N ALA A 42 -24.74 -12.87 -10.77
CA ALA A 42 -25.60 -11.85 -10.16
C ALA A 42 -26.75 -12.47 -9.37
N ALA A 43 -27.41 -13.50 -9.92
CA ALA A 43 -28.46 -14.23 -9.22
C ALA A 43 -27.93 -14.93 -7.95
N GLU A 44 -26.76 -15.57 -8.04
CA GLU A 44 -26.10 -16.22 -6.89
C GLU A 44 -25.70 -15.20 -5.81
N SER A 45 -25.26 -13.99 -6.19
CA SER A 45 -24.80 -12.95 -5.26
C SER A 45 -25.87 -12.53 -4.25
N ARG A 46 -27.16 -12.61 -4.61
CA ARG A 46 -28.29 -12.29 -3.72
C ARG A 46 -28.39 -13.23 -2.54
N SER A 47 -27.77 -14.41 -2.62
CA SER A 47 -27.72 -15.40 -1.55
C SER A 47 -26.54 -15.23 -0.59
N VAL A 48 -25.58 -14.35 -0.91
CA VAL A 48 -24.45 -13.98 -0.05
C VAL A 48 -24.95 -13.00 1.01
N ARG A 49 -24.77 -13.33 2.29
CA ARG A 49 -25.36 -12.58 3.41
C ARG A 49 -24.44 -11.47 3.91
N GLU A 50 -23.14 -11.67 3.77
CA GLU A 50 -22.09 -10.75 4.18
C GLU A 50 -22.07 -9.53 3.25
N ALA A 51 -22.35 -8.36 3.81
CA ALA A 51 -22.55 -7.12 3.05
C ALA A 51 -21.29 -6.71 2.27
N ASP A 52 -20.11 -6.86 2.88
CA ASP A 52 -18.81 -6.58 2.27
C ASP A 52 -18.53 -7.50 1.07
N LYS A 53 -18.76 -8.81 1.21
CA LYS A 53 -18.62 -9.77 0.10
C LYS A 53 -19.63 -9.46 -1.02
N ARG A 54 -20.90 -9.19 -0.68
CA ARG A 54 -21.95 -8.89 -1.66
C ARG A 54 -21.71 -7.58 -2.42
N VAL A 55 -21.32 -6.49 -1.73
CA VAL A 55 -20.97 -5.22 -2.38
C VAL A 55 -19.80 -5.42 -3.35
N ASN A 56 -18.75 -6.13 -2.93
CA ASN A 56 -17.59 -6.41 -3.77
C ASN A 56 -17.93 -7.22 -5.03
N ILE A 57 -18.87 -8.17 -4.95
CA ILE A 57 -19.38 -8.90 -6.11
C ILE A 57 -20.14 -7.95 -7.04
N LEU A 58 -21.16 -7.25 -6.53
CA LEU A 58 -22.05 -6.40 -7.35
C LEU A 58 -21.29 -5.29 -8.07
N VAL A 59 -20.32 -4.65 -7.41
CA VAL A 59 -19.45 -3.64 -8.03
C VAL A 59 -18.68 -4.22 -9.21
N ARG A 60 -18.09 -5.42 -9.06
CA ARG A 60 -17.32 -6.05 -10.13
C ARG A 60 -18.20 -6.53 -11.29
N LEU A 61 -19.41 -7.02 -10.99
CA LEU A 61 -20.40 -7.37 -12.01
C LEU A 61 -20.82 -6.12 -12.80
N ALA A 62 -21.05 -5.00 -12.10
CA ALA A 62 -21.38 -3.72 -12.74
C ALA A 62 -20.25 -3.23 -13.65
N ASP A 63 -19.00 -3.23 -13.16
CA ASP A 63 -17.82 -2.88 -13.95
C ASP A 63 -17.69 -3.73 -15.22
N PHE A 64 -17.94 -5.04 -15.10
CA PHE A 64 -17.90 -5.93 -16.26
C PHE A 64 -19.03 -5.64 -17.25
N SER A 65 -20.25 -5.44 -16.76
CA SER A 65 -21.42 -5.23 -17.61
C SER A 65 -21.44 -3.87 -18.29
N TRP A 66 -20.76 -2.85 -17.74
CA TRP A 66 -20.82 -1.47 -18.23
C TRP A 66 -20.65 -1.31 -19.75
N PRO A 67 -19.57 -1.83 -20.39
CA PRO A 67 -19.38 -1.67 -21.83
C PRO A 67 -20.36 -2.48 -22.70
N PHE A 68 -21.08 -3.47 -22.14
CA PHE A 68 -21.94 -4.38 -22.91
C PHE A 68 -23.45 -4.18 -22.67
N ASP A 69 -23.81 -3.67 -21.49
CA ASP A 69 -25.18 -3.53 -20.99
C ASP A 69 -25.20 -2.50 -19.85
N GLU A 70 -25.07 -1.22 -20.20
CA GLU A 70 -25.07 -0.12 -19.25
C GLU A 70 -26.32 -0.11 -18.32
N PRO A 71 -27.56 -0.36 -18.81
CA PRO A 71 -28.72 -0.43 -17.93
C PRO A 71 -28.58 -1.48 -16.81
N THR A 72 -28.08 -2.68 -17.15
CA THR A 72 -27.84 -3.74 -16.16
C THR A 72 -26.70 -3.37 -15.21
N ALA A 73 -25.62 -2.75 -15.71
CA ALA A 73 -24.53 -2.27 -14.86
C ALA A 73 -25.01 -1.22 -13.84
N ARG A 74 -25.84 -0.27 -14.29
CA ARG A 74 -26.48 0.73 -13.41
C ARG A 74 -27.37 0.08 -12.35
N GLN A 75 -28.08 -1.01 -12.68
CA GLN A 75 -28.85 -1.77 -11.69
C GLN A 75 -27.95 -2.40 -10.62
N TYR A 76 -26.86 -3.04 -11.01
CA TYR A 76 -25.91 -3.63 -10.05
C TYR A 76 -25.22 -2.59 -9.17
N PHE A 77 -24.85 -1.42 -9.72
CA PHE A 77 -24.33 -0.30 -8.92
C PHE A 77 -25.38 0.28 -7.96
N THR A 78 -26.65 0.35 -8.38
CA THR A 78 -27.75 0.81 -7.53
C THR A 78 -28.01 -0.19 -6.39
N GLU A 79 -28.01 -1.49 -6.69
CA GLU A 79 -28.16 -2.54 -5.69
C GLU A 79 -26.99 -2.53 -4.70
N SER A 80 -25.75 -2.38 -5.18
CA SER A 80 -24.57 -2.32 -4.30
C SER A 80 -24.58 -1.09 -3.41
N TRP A 81 -25.00 0.08 -3.91
CA TRP A 81 -25.22 1.27 -3.09
C TRP A 81 -26.25 1.03 -1.99
N GLY A 82 -27.38 0.39 -2.32
CA GLY A 82 -28.41 0.05 -1.35
C GLY A 82 -27.89 -0.82 -0.20
N VAL A 83 -27.11 -1.86 -0.52
CA VAL A 83 -26.49 -2.75 0.48
C VAL A 83 -25.46 -2.00 1.32
N ALA A 84 -24.58 -1.22 0.68
CA ALA A 84 -23.54 -0.45 1.38
C ALA A 84 -24.13 0.60 2.33
N ASN A 85 -25.15 1.34 1.89
CA ASN A 85 -25.80 2.35 2.70
C ASN A 85 -26.57 1.74 3.89
N ALA A 86 -27.28 0.63 3.66
CA ALA A 86 -27.97 -0.09 4.74
C ALA A 86 -26.97 -0.61 5.80
N HIS A 87 -25.86 -1.20 5.35
CA HIS A 87 -24.80 -1.69 6.24
C HIS A 87 -24.18 -0.56 7.07
N PHE A 88 -23.86 0.58 6.45
CA PHE A 88 -23.33 1.73 7.18
C PHE A 88 -24.33 2.30 8.20
N LYS A 89 -25.63 2.33 7.87
CA LYS A 89 -26.68 2.76 8.81
C LYS A 89 -26.83 1.81 10.00
N GLU A 90 -26.57 0.52 9.81
CA GLU A 90 -26.61 -0.48 10.88
C GLU A 90 -25.34 -0.50 11.75
N LYS A 91 -24.16 -0.51 11.11
CA LYS A 91 -22.87 -0.77 11.77
C LYS A 91 -22.02 0.48 12.00
N GLY A 92 -22.23 1.54 11.23
CA GLY A 92 -21.39 2.73 11.24
C GLY A 92 -19.93 2.44 10.87
N PHE A 93 -19.01 3.16 11.53
CA PHE A 93 -17.57 2.96 11.34
C PHE A 93 -17.07 1.71 12.07
N GLU A 94 -16.80 0.67 11.31
CA GLU A 94 -16.30 -0.58 11.84
C GLU A 94 -14.77 -0.59 11.95
N THR A 95 -14.31 -1.33 12.96
CA THR A 95 -12.92 -1.73 13.09
C THR A 95 -12.84 -3.24 13.25
N ALA A 96 -11.77 -3.82 12.73
CA ALA A 96 -11.37 -5.19 13.02
C ALA A 96 -10.18 -5.15 13.96
N ARG A 97 -10.12 -6.07 14.92
CA ARG A 97 -8.83 -6.37 15.56
C ARG A 97 -8.10 -7.28 14.59
N ALA A 98 -6.87 -6.92 14.23
CA ALA A 98 -5.94 -7.92 13.75
C ALA A 98 -5.82 -9.01 14.83
N ASP A 99 -5.45 -10.24 14.44
CA ASP A 99 -5.43 -11.45 15.28
C ASP A 99 -5.00 -11.21 16.74
N ARG A 100 -5.42 -12.06 17.70
CA ARG A 100 -5.26 -11.86 19.17
C ARG A 100 -3.85 -11.44 19.62
N ALA A 101 -2.80 -11.74 18.85
CA ALA A 101 -1.42 -11.31 19.10
C ALA A 101 -1.15 -9.82 18.75
N MET A 102 -1.89 -9.25 17.80
CA MET A 102 -1.79 -7.85 17.37
C MET A 102 -2.80 -7.00 18.13
N ALA A 103 -2.33 -6.15 19.04
CA ALA A 103 -3.14 -5.06 19.61
C ALA A 103 -3.47 -3.95 18.58
N LEU A 104 -3.38 -4.24 17.28
CA LEU A 104 -3.65 -3.31 16.19
C LEU A 104 -5.10 -3.45 15.75
N THR A 105 -5.84 -2.37 15.98
CA THR A 105 -7.21 -2.23 15.48
C THR A 105 -7.13 -1.64 14.07
N THR A 106 -7.49 -2.41 13.05
CA THR A 106 -7.57 -1.96 11.66
C THR A 106 -8.95 -1.40 11.38
N GLN A 107 -9.02 -0.32 10.60
CA GLN A 107 -10.29 0.24 10.16
C GLN A 107 -10.82 -0.58 8.98
N LYS A 108 -12.05 -1.07 9.06
CA LYS A 108 -12.69 -1.75 7.91
C LYS A 108 -13.18 -0.71 6.92
N PRO A 109 -12.89 -0.79 5.61
CA PRO A 109 -13.31 0.23 4.63
C PRO A 109 -14.81 0.55 4.67
N ASP A 110 -15.19 1.82 4.45
CA ASP A 110 -16.59 2.17 4.21
C ASP A 110 -17.04 1.64 2.84
N LEU A 111 -18.00 0.72 2.83
CA LEU A 111 -18.53 0.11 1.61
C LEU A 111 -19.18 1.16 0.69
N ARG A 112 -19.70 2.27 1.23
CA ARG A 112 -20.25 3.37 0.41
C ARG A 112 -19.16 3.98 -0.47
N MET A 113 -17.95 4.15 0.09
CA MET A 113 -16.80 4.66 -0.65
C MET A 113 -16.32 3.66 -1.71
N THR A 114 -16.36 2.36 -1.43
CA THR A 114 -16.07 1.32 -2.45
C THR A 114 -16.99 1.46 -3.67
N VAL A 115 -18.30 1.67 -3.44
CA VAL A 115 -19.29 1.82 -4.52
C VAL A 115 -19.09 3.13 -5.29
N ILE A 116 -18.92 4.25 -4.59
CA ILE A 116 -18.72 5.57 -5.22
C ILE A 116 -17.45 5.58 -6.08
N LYS A 117 -16.34 5.01 -5.59
CA LYS A 117 -15.09 4.88 -6.34
C LYS A 117 -15.28 4.11 -7.64
N ALA A 118 -16.04 3.02 -7.61
CA ALA A 118 -16.32 2.25 -8.81
C ALA A 118 -17.22 3.01 -9.81
N ILE A 119 -18.29 3.64 -9.33
CA ILE A 119 -19.16 4.48 -10.17
C ILE A 119 -18.39 5.63 -10.81
N ALA A 120 -17.47 6.28 -10.07
CA ALA A 120 -16.70 7.42 -10.54
C ALA A 120 -15.83 7.12 -11.78
N ARG A 121 -15.50 5.85 -12.02
CA ARG A 121 -14.77 5.41 -13.23
C ARG A 121 -15.62 5.52 -14.50
N HIS A 122 -16.94 5.49 -14.35
CA HIS A 122 -17.89 5.37 -15.45
C HIS A 122 -18.86 6.56 -15.55
N ASP A 123 -19.27 7.14 -14.43
CA ASP A 123 -20.25 8.24 -14.34
C ASP A 123 -19.90 9.18 -13.17
N ALA A 124 -19.06 10.18 -13.44
CA ALA A 124 -18.58 11.13 -12.44
C ALA A 124 -19.72 11.95 -11.79
N LYS A 125 -20.75 12.32 -12.56
CA LYS A 125 -21.91 13.06 -12.05
C LYS A 125 -22.74 12.23 -11.10
N TRP A 126 -22.86 10.92 -11.34
CA TRP A 126 -23.52 10.04 -10.40
C TRP A 126 -22.69 9.88 -9.11
N ALA A 127 -21.39 9.65 -9.23
CA ALA A 127 -20.50 9.57 -8.07
C ALA A 127 -20.50 10.88 -7.24
N GLU A 128 -20.57 12.04 -7.89
CA GLU A 128 -20.74 13.35 -7.26
C GLU A 128 -22.01 13.40 -6.40
N ARG A 129 -23.17 13.04 -6.97
CA ARG A 129 -24.43 13.06 -6.23
C ARG A 129 -24.40 12.16 -4.98
N LEU A 130 -23.81 10.97 -5.09
CA LEU A 130 -23.66 10.05 -3.96
C LEU A 130 -22.66 10.58 -2.92
N SER A 131 -21.56 11.18 -3.38
CA SER A 131 -20.59 11.85 -2.52
C SER A 131 -21.23 13.01 -1.73
N GLU A 132 -22.10 13.78 -2.37
CA GLU A 132 -22.87 14.83 -1.69
C GLU A 132 -23.86 14.28 -0.67
N GLU A 133 -24.52 13.16 -0.97
CA GLU A 133 -25.43 12.48 -0.05
C GLU A 133 -24.67 12.10 1.23
N VAL A 134 -23.51 11.45 1.08
CA VAL A 134 -22.64 11.08 2.19
C VAL A 134 -22.19 12.30 2.99
N LEU A 135 -21.73 13.36 2.32
CA LEU A 135 -21.28 14.58 3.01
C LEU A 135 -22.42 15.30 3.74
N LYS A 136 -23.64 15.31 3.19
CA LYS A 136 -24.83 15.87 3.86
C LYS A 136 -25.21 15.04 5.09
N GLU A 137 -25.13 13.72 5.02
CA GLU A 137 -25.32 12.84 6.19
C GLU A 137 -24.23 13.07 7.24
N PHE A 138 -22.97 13.20 6.81
CA PHE A 138 -21.86 13.54 7.69
C PHE A 138 -22.11 14.84 8.44
N GLU A 139 -22.53 15.90 7.75
CA GLU A 139 -22.79 17.22 8.36
C GLU A 139 -23.87 17.14 9.44
N LYS A 140 -24.95 16.39 9.19
CA LYS A 140 -26.04 16.22 10.15
C LYS A 140 -25.60 15.46 11.40
N ALA A 141 -24.70 14.49 11.26
CA ALA A 141 -24.22 13.65 12.34
C ALA A 141 -22.88 14.12 12.95
N ALA A 142 -22.29 15.22 12.47
CA ALA A 142 -20.93 15.63 12.82
C ALA A 142 -20.73 15.97 14.30
N SER A 143 -21.79 16.41 14.99
CA SER A 143 -21.75 16.70 16.44
C SER A 143 -21.79 15.46 17.32
N GLU A 144 -22.32 14.35 16.80
CA GLU A 144 -22.50 13.09 17.54
C GLU A 144 -21.35 12.10 17.31
N ARG A 145 -20.48 12.39 16.33
CA ARG A 145 -19.36 11.53 15.94
C ARG A 145 -18.08 11.86 16.69
N SER A 146 -17.30 10.83 16.98
CA SER A 146 -15.94 10.99 17.50
C SER A 146 -15.04 11.66 16.46
N GLU A 147 -14.02 12.38 16.93
CA GLU A 147 -13.05 13.05 16.05
C GLU A 147 -12.36 12.08 15.08
N LEU A 148 -12.01 10.88 15.57
CA LEU A 148 -11.40 9.83 14.74
C LEU A 148 -12.29 9.44 13.56
N ASN A 149 -13.60 9.25 13.78
CA ASN A 149 -14.53 8.91 12.73
C ASN A 149 -14.75 10.07 11.75
N ARG A 150 -14.71 11.32 12.25
CA ARG A 150 -14.77 12.50 11.39
C ARG A 150 -13.60 12.58 10.43
N GLN A 151 -12.38 12.42 10.96
CA GLN A 151 -11.15 12.44 10.17
C GLN A 151 -11.12 11.31 9.15
N ARG A 152 -11.61 10.13 9.53
CA ARG A 152 -11.68 8.96 8.66
C ARG A 152 -12.54 9.20 7.42
N GLU A 153 -13.75 9.74 7.56
CA GLU A 153 -14.62 9.99 6.40
C GLU A 153 -14.04 11.07 5.47
N ILE A 154 -13.42 12.11 6.03
CA ILE A 154 -12.71 13.13 5.24
C ILE A 154 -11.55 12.50 4.47
N GLN A 155 -10.77 11.64 5.11
CA GLN A 155 -9.64 10.94 4.47
C GLN A 155 -10.11 10.03 3.33
N GLU A 156 -11.20 9.29 3.50
CA GLU A 156 -11.75 8.43 2.45
C GLU A 156 -12.25 9.25 1.24
N MET A 157 -12.87 10.41 1.48
CA MET A 157 -13.28 11.35 0.42
C MET A 157 -12.10 12.00 -0.30
N ILE A 158 -11.03 12.35 0.43
CA ILE A 158 -9.77 12.81 -0.17
C ILE A 158 -9.12 11.73 -1.03
N SER A 159 -9.14 10.48 -0.56
CA SER A 159 -8.64 9.33 -1.32
C SER A 159 -9.44 9.12 -2.62
N LEU A 160 -10.77 9.23 -2.57
CA LEU A 160 -11.63 9.21 -3.76
C LEU A 160 -11.23 10.29 -4.77
N ALA A 161 -11.04 11.53 -4.32
CA ALA A 161 -10.60 12.61 -5.19
C ALA A 161 -9.19 12.36 -5.75
N GLY A 162 -8.24 11.94 -4.90
CA GLY A 162 -6.86 11.65 -5.29
C GLY A 162 -6.74 10.54 -6.34
N GLU A 163 -7.60 9.52 -6.27
CA GLU A 163 -7.64 8.43 -7.24
C GLU A 163 -8.01 8.91 -8.65
N ARG A 164 -8.85 9.96 -8.77
CA ARG A 164 -9.40 10.46 -10.04
C ARG A 164 -8.63 11.65 -10.63
N VAL A 165 -7.49 12.02 -10.06
CA VAL A 165 -6.71 13.20 -10.47
C VAL A 165 -6.30 13.17 -11.95
N GLU A 166 -6.01 11.98 -12.50
CA GLU A 166 -5.58 11.85 -13.90
C GLU A 166 -6.76 11.81 -14.85
N GLU A 167 -7.81 11.04 -14.52
CA GLU A 167 -8.92 10.81 -15.44
C GLU A 167 -10.02 11.88 -15.35
N ASP A 168 -10.22 12.48 -14.17
CA ASP A 168 -11.19 13.56 -13.95
C ASP A 168 -10.67 14.61 -12.92
N PRO A 169 -9.77 15.51 -13.35
CA PRO A 169 -9.27 16.60 -12.51
C PRO A 169 -10.38 17.52 -11.96
N ALA A 170 -11.48 17.68 -12.71
CA ALA A 170 -12.57 18.57 -12.34
C ALA A 170 -13.38 17.99 -11.16
N PHE A 171 -13.73 16.71 -11.22
CA PHE A 171 -14.35 15.99 -10.11
C PHE A 171 -13.44 16.03 -8.87
N SER A 172 -12.15 15.77 -9.05
CA SER A 172 -11.16 15.78 -7.96
C SER A 172 -11.13 17.14 -7.25
N MET A 173 -11.02 18.23 -8.02
CA MET A 173 -10.95 19.59 -7.46
C MET A 173 -12.26 20.02 -6.81
N MET A 174 -13.40 19.60 -7.35
CA MET A 174 -14.71 19.84 -6.74
C MET A 174 -14.82 19.19 -5.36
N ILE A 175 -14.45 17.91 -5.23
CA ILE A 175 -14.45 17.22 -3.93
C ILE A 175 -13.46 17.90 -2.97
N PHE A 176 -12.24 18.21 -3.42
CA PHE A 176 -11.26 18.92 -2.58
C PHE A 176 -11.81 20.25 -2.04
N ARG A 177 -12.38 21.11 -2.90
CA ARG A 177 -12.99 22.38 -2.49
C ARG A 177 -14.11 22.18 -1.46
N ARG A 178 -14.93 21.15 -1.63
CA ARG A 178 -15.99 20.84 -0.67
C ARG A 178 -15.43 20.45 0.70
N LEU A 179 -14.31 19.74 0.73
CA LEU A 179 -13.65 19.31 1.96
C LEU A 179 -12.86 20.44 2.64
N MET A 180 -12.52 21.53 1.94
CA MET A 180 -11.80 22.68 2.51
C MET A 180 -12.55 23.43 3.63
N ARG A 181 -13.84 23.15 3.82
CA ARG A 181 -14.62 23.69 4.95
C ARG A 181 -14.28 23.04 6.30
N TYR A 182 -13.60 21.91 6.28
CA TYR A 182 -13.16 21.20 7.48
C TYR A 182 -11.74 21.65 7.87
N PRO A 183 -11.30 21.39 9.10
CA PRO A 183 -9.95 21.76 9.51
C PRO A 183 -8.83 21.20 8.63
N LEU A 184 -7.73 21.95 8.54
CA LEU A 184 -6.50 21.49 7.89
C LEU A 184 -5.80 20.42 8.74
N GLU A 185 -5.86 19.18 8.29
CA GLU A 185 -5.23 18.02 8.95
C GLU A 185 -4.26 17.28 8.02
N GLN A 186 -3.51 16.32 8.58
CA GLN A 186 -2.38 15.63 7.93
C GLN A 186 -2.71 14.95 6.58
N HIS A 187 -3.98 14.59 6.33
CA HIS A 187 -4.39 14.01 5.05
C HIS A 187 -4.16 14.96 3.86
N TRP A 188 -4.18 16.27 4.06
CA TRP A 188 -3.90 17.24 3.00
C TRP A 188 -2.45 17.22 2.57
N PHE A 189 -1.52 16.90 3.48
CA PHE A 189 -0.12 16.68 3.15
C PHE A 189 0.01 15.58 2.09
N TRP A 190 -0.52 14.39 2.39
CA TRP A 190 -0.45 13.25 1.46
C TRP A 190 -1.25 13.49 0.18
N ALA A 191 -2.38 14.20 0.26
CA ALA A 191 -3.18 14.57 -0.91
C ALA A 191 -2.37 15.43 -1.90
N LEU A 192 -1.59 16.40 -1.41
CA LEU A 192 -0.75 17.25 -2.26
C LEU A 192 0.33 16.46 -2.98
N TYR A 193 1.05 15.57 -2.27
CA TYR A 193 2.08 14.73 -2.90
C TYR A 193 1.50 13.69 -3.85
N HIS A 194 0.39 13.07 -3.49
CA HIS A 194 -0.31 12.13 -4.36
C HIS A 194 -0.81 12.82 -5.64
N THR A 195 -1.40 14.01 -5.50
CA THR A 195 -1.86 14.81 -6.64
C THR A 195 -0.68 15.27 -7.48
N ALA A 196 0.44 15.70 -6.88
CA ALA A 196 1.61 16.16 -7.62
C ALA A 196 2.31 15.05 -8.40
N GLY A 197 2.29 13.81 -7.89
CA GLY A 197 2.82 12.66 -8.63
C GLY A 197 2.05 12.36 -9.93
N LYS A 198 0.77 12.75 -9.99
CA LYS A 198 -0.15 12.50 -11.11
C LYS A 198 -0.35 13.72 -12.01
N ASN A 199 -0.57 14.88 -11.41
CA ASN A 199 -0.86 16.15 -12.07
C ASN A 199 -0.26 17.33 -11.26
N PRO A 200 0.99 17.74 -11.54
CA PRO A 200 1.67 18.82 -10.84
C PRO A 200 0.93 20.17 -10.90
N SER A 201 0.31 20.49 -12.04
CA SER A 201 -0.42 21.76 -12.23
C SER A 201 -1.67 21.83 -11.36
N LEU A 202 -2.44 20.74 -11.29
CA LEU A 202 -3.59 20.65 -10.39
C LEU A 202 -3.14 20.75 -8.92
N SER A 203 -2.02 20.11 -8.56
CA SER A 203 -1.50 20.17 -7.19
C SER A 203 -1.04 21.58 -6.79
N ALA A 204 -0.39 22.33 -7.69
CA ALA A 204 -0.05 23.73 -7.44
C ALA A 204 -1.28 24.64 -7.25
N THR A 205 -2.35 24.35 -7.99
CA THR A 205 -3.66 25.03 -7.84
C THR A 205 -4.30 24.68 -6.50
N LEU A 206 -4.39 23.39 -6.18
CA LEU A 206 -4.89 22.87 -4.90
C LEU A 206 -4.12 23.50 -3.73
N TYR A 207 -2.79 23.51 -3.78
CA TYR A 207 -1.94 24.12 -2.78
C TYR A 207 -2.28 25.61 -2.55
N SER A 208 -2.44 26.37 -3.62
CA SER A 208 -2.76 27.79 -3.54
C SER A 208 -4.12 28.04 -2.87
N GLU A 209 -5.13 27.22 -3.21
CA GLU A 209 -6.46 27.29 -2.59
C GLU A 209 -6.42 26.88 -1.12
N LEU A 210 -5.70 25.81 -0.76
CA LEU A 210 -5.50 25.37 0.63
C LEU A 210 -4.84 26.49 1.46
N LEU A 211 -3.74 27.05 0.97
CA LEU A 211 -3.03 28.11 1.68
C LEU A 211 -3.90 29.35 1.89
N GLN A 212 -4.70 29.72 0.89
CA GLN A 212 -5.62 30.86 0.99
C GLN A 212 -6.74 30.59 1.98
N ASN A 213 -7.35 29.41 1.94
CA ASN A 213 -8.46 29.01 2.79
C ASN A 213 -8.03 28.90 4.27
N TYR A 214 -6.85 28.32 4.52
CA TYR A 214 -6.36 28.01 5.86
C TYR A 214 -5.33 29.01 6.41
N ARG A 215 -5.16 30.18 5.78
CA ARG A 215 -4.20 31.21 6.23
C ARG A 215 -4.37 31.65 7.70
N ASN A 216 -5.56 31.46 8.26
CA ASN A 216 -5.92 31.84 9.63
C ASN A 216 -5.98 30.65 10.61
N GLU A 217 -5.65 29.43 10.18
CA GLU A 217 -5.57 28.25 11.06
C GLU A 217 -4.42 28.36 12.08
N SER A 218 -4.38 27.45 13.07
CA SER A 218 -3.24 27.36 14.00
C SER A 218 -1.90 27.23 13.25
N ALA A 219 -0.82 27.74 13.85
CA ALA A 219 0.50 27.65 13.21
C ALA A 219 0.93 26.21 12.98
N ARG A 220 0.61 25.30 13.93
CA ARG A 220 0.80 23.86 13.74
C ARG A 220 0.14 23.35 12.45
N ARG A 221 -1.14 23.65 12.26
CA ARG A 221 -1.90 23.17 11.10
C ARG A 221 -1.38 23.78 9.80
N LEU A 222 -1.05 25.07 9.80
CA LEU A 222 -0.48 25.72 8.62
C LEU A 222 0.83 25.07 8.17
N LEU A 223 1.65 24.57 9.10
CA LEU A 223 2.88 23.84 8.79
C LEU A 223 2.64 22.50 8.05
N ILE A 224 1.43 21.96 8.04
CA ILE A 224 1.10 20.78 7.21
C ILE A 224 1.29 21.10 5.71
N LEU A 225 1.14 22.36 5.31
CA LEU A 225 1.38 22.81 3.94
C LEU A 225 2.86 23.17 3.68
N SER A 226 3.74 23.11 4.68
CA SER A 226 5.07 23.71 4.57
C SER A 226 6.06 22.89 3.74
N ALA A 227 5.86 21.59 3.55
CA ALA A 227 6.86 20.75 2.87
C ALA A 227 6.78 20.86 1.35
N TYR A 228 5.56 20.89 0.83
CA TYR A 228 5.25 20.87 -0.59
C TYR A 228 5.99 21.94 -1.40
N PRO A 229 5.91 23.25 -1.05
CA PRO A 229 6.57 24.28 -1.85
C PRO A 229 8.09 24.19 -1.84
N PHE A 230 8.68 23.54 -0.83
CA PHE A 230 10.13 23.40 -0.71
C PHE A 230 10.66 22.08 -1.26
N GLY A 231 9.79 21.22 -1.82
CA GLY A 231 10.21 19.93 -2.35
C GLY A 231 10.81 19.00 -1.29
N ARG A 232 10.27 19.00 -0.06
CA ARG A 232 10.81 18.20 1.06
C ARG A 232 9.90 17.02 1.41
N GLU A 233 10.47 15.92 1.91
CA GLU A 233 9.69 14.76 2.38
C GLU A 233 8.92 15.00 3.68
N ARG A 234 9.28 16.05 4.42
CA ARG A 234 8.83 16.30 5.80
C ARG A 234 8.43 17.75 5.98
N MET A 235 7.39 17.98 6.80
CA MET A 235 7.02 19.32 7.25
C MET A 235 8.13 19.97 8.10
N PHE A 236 8.08 21.29 8.24
CA PHE A 236 9.01 22.03 9.10
C PHE A 236 8.55 22.00 10.57
N GLY A 237 9.49 22.01 11.51
CA GLY A 237 9.24 22.17 12.94
C GLY A 237 9.15 20.85 13.72
N VAL A 238 8.66 20.95 14.97
CA VAL A 238 8.77 19.86 15.98
C VAL A 238 8.04 18.55 15.63
N ASP A 239 7.09 18.58 14.68
CA ASP A 239 6.33 17.41 14.22
C ASP A 239 6.85 16.83 12.88
N ARG A 240 8.03 17.24 12.41
CA ARG A 240 8.61 16.82 11.11
C ARG A 240 8.72 15.31 10.88
N PHE A 241 8.78 14.49 11.94
CA PHE A 241 8.81 13.03 11.85
C PHE A 241 7.44 12.37 12.00
N MET A 242 6.39 13.13 12.31
CA MET A 242 5.02 12.63 12.39
C MET A 242 4.32 12.66 11.03
N VAL A 243 4.66 13.62 10.19
CA VAL A 243 4.06 13.81 8.87
C VAL A 243 5.17 13.80 7.81
N SER A 244 5.23 12.72 7.04
CA SER A 244 6.17 12.54 5.94
C SER A 244 5.55 11.81 4.76
N SER A 245 6.14 12.01 3.58
CA SER A 245 5.84 11.28 2.35
C SER A 245 7.11 11.10 1.54
N SER A 246 7.18 10.06 0.73
CA SER A 246 8.16 9.99 -0.35
C SER A 246 7.87 11.09 -1.37
N MET A 247 8.92 11.77 -1.84
CA MET A 247 8.81 12.76 -2.92
C MET A 247 8.51 12.05 -4.26
N PRO A 248 7.57 12.57 -5.08
CA PRO A 248 7.50 12.19 -6.48
C PRO A 248 8.82 12.52 -7.20
N THR A 249 9.24 11.68 -8.15
CA THR A 249 10.53 11.79 -8.85
C THR A 249 10.79 13.15 -9.51
N ASN A 250 9.73 13.87 -9.88
CA ASN A 250 9.79 15.17 -10.57
C ASN A 250 9.39 16.36 -9.67
N SER A 251 9.20 16.15 -8.38
CA SER A 251 8.77 17.21 -7.47
C SER A 251 9.97 18.04 -7.01
N THR A 252 10.08 19.26 -7.54
CA THR A 252 11.11 20.23 -7.16
C THR A 252 10.52 21.36 -6.31
N ALA A 253 11.39 22.12 -5.66
CA ALA A 253 11.00 23.33 -4.96
C ALA A 253 10.42 24.38 -5.94
N ASP A 254 9.37 25.08 -5.53
CA ASP A 254 8.74 26.17 -6.29
C ASP A 254 8.95 27.50 -5.54
N PRO A 255 9.86 28.38 -6.01
CA PRO A 255 10.16 29.65 -5.34
C PRO A 255 8.95 30.57 -5.16
N MET A 256 7.97 30.54 -6.06
CA MET A 256 6.77 31.36 -5.93
C MET A 256 5.87 30.84 -4.83
N LEU A 257 5.68 29.51 -4.73
CA LEU A 257 4.89 28.90 -3.66
C LEU A 257 5.61 28.98 -2.31
N GLN A 258 6.94 28.85 -2.27
CA GLN A 258 7.76 29.09 -1.07
C GLN A 258 7.52 30.49 -0.54
N ARG A 259 7.62 31.51 -1.40
CA ARG A 259 7.38 32.90 -1.01
C ARG A 259 5.98 33.12 -0.46
N ARG A 260 4.94 32.59 -1.13
CA ARG A 260 3.54 32.68 -0.66
C ARG A 260 3.36 32.04 0.72
N PHE A 261 3.96 30.87 0.93
CA PHE A 261 3.95 30.20 2.23
C PHE A 261 4.60 31.06 3.31
N LEU A 262 5.84 31.52 3.07
CA LEU A 262 6.62 32.32 4.01
C LEU A 262 5.86 33.60 4.39
N GLU A 263 5.31 34.32 3.41
CA GLU A 263 4.54 35.54 3.66
C GLU A 263 3.27 35.27 4.49
N THR A 264 2.58 34.16 4.23
CA THR A 264 1.39 33.73 4.99
C THR A 264 1.77 33.35 6.42
N PHE A 265 2.85 32.57 6.58
CA PHE A 265 3.33 32.12 7.88
C PHE A 265 3.81 33.30 8.75
N PHE A 266 4.55 34.25 8.18
CA PHE A 266 4.97 35.46 8.90
C PHE A 266 3.77 36.32 9.31
N ALA A 267 2.76 36.46 8.45
CA ALA A 267 1.53 37.16 8.80
C ALA A 267 0.78 36.48 9.95
N ARG A 268 0.79 35.14 9.98
CA ARG A 268 0.18 34.36 11.05
C ARG A 268 0.89 34.58 12.39
N ILE A 269 2.22 34.60 12.39
CA ILE A 269 3.04 34.90 13.58
C ILE A 269 2.75 36.31 14.08
N ALA A 270 2.71 37.30 13.19
CA ALA A 270 2.39 38.68 13.56
C ALA A 270 1.00 38.79 14.19
N THR A 271 0.01 38.05 13.66
CA THR A 271 -1.35 37.99 14.21
C THR A 271 -1.34 37.39 15.61
N ALA A 272 -0.64 36.27 15.81
CA ALA A 272 -0.53 35.65 17.12
C ALA A 272 0.18 36.54 18.14
N ALA A 273 1.22 37.27 17.73
CA ALA A 273 1.93 38.20 18.61
C ALA A 273 1.09 39.40 19.04
N THR A 274 0.16 39.85 18.20
CA THR A 274 -0.62 41.07 18.44
C THR A 274 -1.99 40.79 19.04
N ASN A 275 -2.65 39.68 18.71
CA ASN A 275 -3.98 39.33 19.19
C ASN A 275 -3.95 38.54 20.53
N PRO A 276 -4.52 39.06 21.63
CA PRO A 276 -4.58 38.35 22.91
C PRO A 276 -5.31 36.99 22.86
N GLU A 277 -6.38 36.86 22.06
CA GLU A 277 -7.12 35.59 21.95
C GLU A 277 -6.26 34.50 21.33
N GLU A 278 -5.43 34.87 20.35
CA GLU A 278 -4.49 33.95 19.70
C GLU A 278 -3.37 33.52 20.66
N ARG A 279 -2.86 34.44 21.48
CA ARG A 279 -1.83 34.12 22.50
C ARG A 279 -2.35 33.18 23.58
N LEU A 280 -3.63 33.30 23.94
CA LEU A 280 -4.27 32.52 24.98
C LEU A 280 -4.94 31.24 24.45
N ARG A 281 -4.85 30.98 23.13
CA ARG A 281 -5.39 29.75 22.56
C ARG A 281 -4.72 28.54 23.21
N GLN A 282 -5.55 27.66 23.77
CA GLN A 282 -5.07 26.40 24.33
C GLN A 282 -4.55 25.48 23.22
N PRO A 283 -3.46 24.75 23.45
CA PRO A 283 -2.97 23.77 22.50
C PRO A 283 -4.00 22.66 22.29
N GLU A 284 -3.98 22.07 21.10
CA GLU A 284 -4.72 20.83 20.82
C GLU A 284 -4.25 19.70 21.76
N PRO A 285 -5.11 18.72 22.09
CA PRO A 285 -4.73 17.60 22.94
C PRO A 285 -3.46 16.89 22.45
N ASN A 286 -2.51 16.65 23.34
CA ASN A 286 -1.20 16.04 23.05
C ASN A 286 -0.33 16.84 22.06
N ARG A 287 -0.59 18.14 21.85
CA ARG A 287 0.21 19.03 21.02
C ARG A 287 0.89 20.12 21.84
N GLN A 288 1.93 20.71 21.24
CA GLN A 288 2.62 21.85 21.83
C GLN A 288 1.86 23.16 21.58
N PRO A 289 2.12 24.23 22.35
CA PRO A 289 1.61 25.56 22.05
C PRO A 289 2.09 26.07 20.69
N ASP A 290 1.27 26.89 20.01
CA ASP A 290 1.55 27.42 18.66
C ASP A 290 2.90 28.17 18.58
N ALA A 291 3.31 28.85 19.66
CA ALA A 291 4.60 29.55 19.74
C ALA A 291 5.80 28.62 19.50
N VAL A 292 5.73 27.36 19.98
CA VAL A 292 6.76 26.34 19.78
C VAL A 292 6.85 25.97 18.30
N TYR A 293 5.72 25.76 17.63
CA TYR A 293 5.65 25.46 16.21
C TYR A 293 6.18 26.62 15.36
N MET A 294 5.78 27.84 15.68
CA MET A 294 6.25 29.06 15.00
C MET A 294 7.77 29.19 15.07
N TYR A 295 8.33 29.18 16.28
CA TYR A 295 9.76 29.43 16.46
C TYR A 295 10.61 28.28 15.90
N SER A 296 10.25 27.03 16.15
CA SER A 296 11.00 25.87 15.64
C SER A 296 11.04 25.82 14.12
N ALA A 297 9.92 26.10 13.44
CA ALA A 297 9.88 26.15 11.98
C ALA A 297 10.76 27.29 11.44
N LEU A 298 10.78 28.46 12.08
CA LEU A 298 11.64 29.57 11.64
C LEU A 298 13.13 29.24 11.73
N GLN A 299 13.57 28.45 12.71
CA GLN A 299 14.98 28.00 12.79
C GLN A 299 15.36 27.16 11.58
N GLU A 300 14.47 26.28 11.13
CA GLU A 300 14.71 25.45 9.94
C GLU A 300 14.56 26.23 8.63
N LEU A 301 13.71 27.26 8.60
CA LEU A 301 13.49 28.10 7.42
C LEU A 301 14.58 29.17 7.22
N GLU A 302 15.32 29.52 8.28
CA GLU A 302 16.33 30.58 8.25
C GLU A 302 17.38 30.41 7.13
N PRO A 303 18.02 29.23 6.95
CA PRO A 303 19.02 29.06 5.90
C PRO A 303 18.41 29.28 4.51
N ILE A 304 17.17 28.80 4.29
CA ILE A 304 16.45 28.92 3.02
C ILE A 304 16.08 30.38 2.73
N VAL A 305 15.61 31.12 3.74
CA VAL A 305 15.28 32.54 3.57
C VAL A 305 16.52 33.35 3.22
N ILE A 306 17.65 33.07 3.87
CA ILE A 306 18.92 33.77 3.61
C ILE A 306 19.43 33.47 2.19
N SER A 307 19.36 32.21 1.74
CA SER A 307 19.91 31.80 0.45
C SER A 307 18.98 32.09 -0.74
N GLU A 308 17.68 31.81 -0.61
CA GLU A 308 16.73 31.78 -1.73
C GLU A 308 15.76 32.97 -1.73
N HIS A 309 15.48 33.57 -0.57
CA HIS A 309 14.50 34.67 -0.45
C HIS A 309 15.06 35.89 0.28
N PRO A 310 16.20 36.47 -0.15
CA PRO A 310 16.85 37.57 0.58
C PRO A 310 15.96 38.80 0.76
N GLY A 311 15.01 39.03 -0.17
CA GLY A 311 14.01 40.10 -0.05
C GLY A 311 13.02 39.94 1.12
N LEU A 312 12.96 38.77 1.76
CA LEU A 312 12.11 38.51 2.93
C LEU A 312 12.86 38.61 4.27
N ILE A 313 14.18 38.82 4.29
CA ILE A 313 15.02 38.79 5.51
C ILE A 313 14.47 39.71 6.60
N GLN A 314 14.11 40.96 6.27
CA GLN A 314 13.58 41.90 7.27
C GLN A 314 12.28 41.40 7.92
N ARG A 315 11.36 40.84 7.11
CA ARG A 315 10.09 40.28 7.60
C ARG A 315 10.33 39.00 8.41
N PHE A 316 11.27 38.18 7.97
CA PHE A 316 11.69 36.97 8.69
C PHE A 316 12.27 37.30 10.07
N THR A 317 13.20 38.26 10.16
CA THR A 317 13.80 38.68 11.44
C THR A 317 12.75 39.23 12.40
N LEU A 318 11.79 40.01 11.89
CA LEU A 318 10.65 40.49 12.69
C LEU A 318 9.79 39.32 13.19
N ALA A 319 9.41 38.39 12.30
CA ALA A 319 8.62 37.22 12.66
C ALA A 319 9.35 36.33 13.69
N LYS A 320 10.68 36.15 13.55
CA LYS A 320 11.51 35.38 14.50
C LYS A 320 11.55 36.04 15.87
N SER A 321 11.70 37.36 15.94
CA SER A 321 11.62 38.12 17.19
C SER A 321 10.25 37.98 17.86
N GLN A 322 9.17 38.13 17.09
CA GLN A 322 7.79 37.98 17.56
C GLN A 322 7.49 36.55 18.06
N ALA A 323 7.91 35.52 17.32
CA ALA A 323 7.75 34.14 17.77
C ALA A 323 8.54 33.85 19.04
N ASN A 324 9.76 34.40 19.17
CA ASN A 324 10.59 34.22 20.35
C ASN A 324 9.99 34.87 21.62
N SER A 325 9.34 36.03 21.48
CA SER A 325 8.72 36.72 22.62
C SER A 325 7.47 36.00 23.16
N LEU A 326 6.88 35.10 22.37
CA LEU A 326 5.76 34.25 22.79
C LEU A 326 6.22 33.00 23.58
N LEU A 327 7.51 32.69 23.62
CA LEU A 327 8.03 31.51 24.30
C LEU A 327 8.27 31.74 25.79
N THR A 328 7.79 30.79 26.60
CA THR A 328 8.18 30.64 28.02
C THR A 328 9.44 29.79 28.15
N ASP A 329 10.06 29.78 29.33
CA ASP A 329 11.23 28.93 29.59
C ASP A 329 10.89 27.44 29.54
N GLU A 330 9.70 27.05 29.99
CA GLU A 330 9.19 25.69 29.86
C GLU A 330 9.08 25.25 28.39
N MET A 331 8.55 26.12 27.52
CA MET A 331 8.47 25.85 26.08
C MET A 331 9.88 25.67 25.46
N ARG A 332 10.86 26.48 25.88
CA ARG A 332 12.25 26.36 25.41
C ARG A 332 12.86 25.02 25.84
N ALA A 333 12.65 24.61 27.09
CA ALA A 333 13.12 23.32 27.59
C ALA A 333 12.47 22.14 26.83
N GLY A 334 11.16 22.19 26.59
CA GLY A 334 10.43 21.18 25.83
C GLY A 334 10.91 21.04 24.38
N MET A 335 11.22 22.16 23.71
CA MET A 335 11.83 22.13 22.37
C MET A 335 13.18 21.43 22.36
N GLY A 336 14.03 21.67 23.37
CA GLY A 336 15.33 20.99 23.50
C GLY A 336 15.20 19.47 23.61
N GLN A 337 14.27 18.99 24.44
CA GLN A 337 13.98 17.56 24.58
C GLN A 337 13.46 16.95 23.26
N ARG A 338 12.56 17.64 22.56
CA ARG A 338 12.01 17.17 21.29
C ARG A 338 13.07 17.12 20.18
N GLU A 339 13.98 18.09 20.15
CA GLU A 339 15.10 18.07 19.20
C GLU A 339 16.07 16.92 19.49
N GLN A 340 16.29 16.57 20.76
CA GLN A 340 17.07 15.39 21.13
C GLN A 340 16.41 14.09 20.65
N TRP A 341 15.08 13.95 20.81
CA TRP A 341 14.34 12.83 20.22
C TRP A 341 14.51 12.82 18.70
N ASN A 342 14.29 13.94 18.04
CA ASN A 342 14.42 14.07 16.59
C ASN A 342 15.82 13.65 16.09
N ARG A 343 16.89 14.03 16.81
CA ARG A 343 18.26 13.56 16.51
C ARG A 343 18.41 12.05 16.68
N SER A 344 17.82 11.48 17.73
CA SER A 344 17.81 10.02 17.92
C SER A 344 17.04 9.29 16.82
N ALA A 345 16.14 9.96 16.09
CA ALA A 345 15.43 9.38 14.93
C ALA A 345 16.26 9.45 13.64
N SER A 346 17.27 10.32 13.56
CA SER A 346 18.15 10.50 12.40
C SER A 346 19.53 9.84 12.53
N THR A 347 19.80 9.12 13.63
CA THR A 347 21.08 8.44 13.91
C THR A 347 21.44 7.43 12.81
N THR A 348 22.68 7.44 12.33
CA THR A 348 23.15 6.52 11.26
C THR A 348 23.37 5.10 11.79
N PHE A 349 23.58 4.13 10.88
CA PHE A 349 23.95 2.77 11.28
C PHE A 349 25.25 2.75 12.08
N GLU A 350 26.27 3.50 11.65
CA GLU A 350 27.59 3.55 12.28
C GLU A 350 27.49 4.12 13.70
N GLU A 351 26.72 5.19 13.89
CA GLU A 351 26.48 5.79 15.21
C GLU A 351 25.71 4.83 16.14
N LEU A 352 24.75 4.05 15.61
CA LEU A 352 24.04 3.04 16.39
C LEU A 352 24.95 1.88 16.79
N LEU A 353 25.86 1.47 15.89
CA LEU A 353 26.83 0.42 16.14
C LEU A 353 27.82 0.85 17.23
N GLU A 354 28.37 2.07 17.14
CA GLU A 354 29.26 2.63 18.15
C GLU A 354 28.58 2.68 19.53
N GLN A 355 27.33 3.15 19.58
CA GLN A 355 26.53 3.15 20.82
C GLN A 355 26.33 1.75 21.40
N ALA A 356 26.09 0.74 20.55
CA ALA A 356 25.93 -0.65 20.99
C ALA A 356 27.26 -1.24 21.50
N GLU A 357 28.39 -0.94 20.86
CA GLU A 357 29.72 -1.35 21.28
C GLU A 357 30.13 -0.73 22.62
N GLU A 358 29.86 0.55 22.81
CA GLU A 358 30.11 1.23 24.09
C GLU A 358 29.23 0.65 25.19
N ALA A 359 27.92 0.50 24.94
CA ALA A 359 27.01 -0.09 25.92
C ALA A 359 27.36 -1.55 26.26
N GLU A 360 27.90 -2.33 25.32
CA GLU A 360 28.41 -3.67 25.61
C GLU A 360 29.61 -3.62 26.55
N LYS A 361 30.60 -2.77 26.27
CA LYS A 361 31.79 -2.58 27.13
C LYS A 361 31.39 -2.17 28.55
N GLU A 362 30.34 -1.36 28.68
CA GLU A 362 29.79 -0.91 29.97
C GLU A 362 28.82 -1.90 30.63
N GLY A 363 28.47 -3.02 29.98
CA GLY A 363 27.48 -3.97 30.48
C GLY A 363 26.03 -3.44 30.48
N LYS A 364 25.75 -2.38 29.72
CA LYS A 364 24.45 -1.72 29.57
C LYS A 364 23.72 -2.06 28.28
N LEU A 365 24.27 -2.95 27.45
CA LEU A 365 23.65 -3.37 26.19
C LEU A 365 22.22 -3.91 26.43
N THR A 366 21.26 -3.37 25.67
CA THR A 366 19.86 -3.79 25.71
C THR A 366 19.45 -4.41 24.37
N ASP A 367 18.49 -5.34 24.41
CA ASP A 367 17.91 -5.96 23.21
C ASP A 367 17.39 -4.90 22.23
N ASN A 368 16.78 -3.83 22.75
CA ASN A 368 16.25 -2.74 21.93
C ASN A 368 17.32 -2.02 21.09
N MET A 369 18.57 -1.90 21.58
CA MET A 369 19.66 -1.29 20.81
C MET A 369 20.01 -2.14 19.59
N ILE A 370 20.10 -3.45 19.78
CA ILE A 370 20.40 -4.41 18.70
C ILE A 370 19.25 -4.42 17.68
N ILE A 371 18.01 -4.52 18.16
CA ILE A 371 16.82 -4.59 17.31
C ILE A 371 16.65 -3.28 16.53
N THR A 372 16.93 -2.13 17.15
CA THR A 372 16.94 -0.83 16.46
C THR A 372 17.92 -0.84 15.29
N MET A 373 19.12 -1.40 15.45
CA MET A 373 20.04 -1.59 14.33
C MET A 373 19.44 -2.50 13.26
N VAL A 374 18.81 -3.62 13.61
CA VAL A 374 18.18 -4.55 12.65
C VAL A 374 17.08 -3.89 11.82
N ILE A 375 16.17 -3.13 12.44
CA ILE A 375 14.97 -2.60 11.78
C ILE A 375 15.19 -1.25 11.09
N ARG A 376 16.14 -0.44 11.55
CA ARG A 376 16.33 0.90 11.01
C ARG A 376 17.16 0.91 9.74
N GLN A 377 16.75 1.78 8.82
CA GLN A 377 17.46 2.13 7.59
C GLN A 377 17.70 0.93 6.67
N ARG A 378 17.90 1.23 5.38
CA ARG A 378 18.41 0.25 4.43
C ARG A 378 19.89 0.02 4.73
N LYS A 379 20.32 -1.24 4.66
CA LYS A 379 21.71 -1.64 4.96
C LYS A 379 22.42 -2.11 3.71
N THR A 380 23.74 -2.01 3.71
CA THR A 380 24.62 -2.70 2.76
C THR A 380 24.93 -4.12 3.24
N GLU A 381 25.53 -4.95 2.37
CA GLU A 381 25.98 -6.30 2.75
C GLU A 381 27.01 -6.27 3.88
N GLU A 382 27.94 -5.31 3.86
CA GLU A 382 28.96 -5.15 4.89
C GLU A 382 28.32 -4.83 6.25
N GLN A 383 27.33 -3.94 6.26
CA GLN A 383 26.59 -3.60 7.47
C GLN A 383 25.79 -4.79 8.00
N PHE A 384 25.20 -5.61 7.10
CA PHE A 384 24.56 -6.87 7.51
C PHE A 384 25.58 -7.84 8.14
N ALA A 385 26.76 -8.01 7.54
CA ALA A 385 27.79 -8.88 8.07
C ALA A 385 28.29 -8.43 9.46
N LEU A 386 28.44 -7.12 9.68
CA LEU A 386 28.78 -6.55 10.99
C LEU A 386 27.69 -6.77 12.04
N LEU A 387 26.42 -6.79 11.63
CA LEU A 387 25.28 -6.94 12.53
C LEU A 387 24.97 -8.39 12.90
N GLU A 388 25.34 -9.37 12.06
CA GLU A 388 25.04 -10.81 12.29
C GLU A 388 25.43 -11.31 13.69
N PRO A 389 26.64 -11.03 14.23
CA PRO A 389 27.04 -11.49 15.57
C PRO A 389 26.24 -10.87 16.72
N TRP A 390 25.55 -9.74 16.48
CA TRP A 390 24.76 -9.08 17.51
C TRP A 390 23.42 -9.77 17.76
N LEU A 391 22.91 -10.53 16.79
CA LEU A 391 21.62 -11.22 16.92
C LEU A 391 21.63 -12.21 18.11
N ASP A 392 22.75 -12.89 18.32
CA ASP A 392 22.91 -13.86 19.42
C ASP A 392 22.96 -13.18 20.81
N LYS A 393 23.21 -11.86 20.86
CA LYS A 393 23.23 -11.09 22.11
C LYS A 393 21.84 -10.64 22.57
N ILE A 394 20.79 -10.85 21.75
CA ILE A 394 19.40 -10.58 22.13
C ILE A 394 18.96 -11.63 23.16
N LYS A 395 18.61 -11.17 24.37
CA LYS A 395 18.26 -12.02 25.51
C LYS A 395 16.85 -12.58 25.40
N GLU A 396 15.89 -11.76 24.99
CA GLU A 396 14.50 -12.17 24.83
C GLU A 396 14.34 -13.16 23.66
N GLU A 397 13.91 -14.40 23.94
CA GLU A 397 13.91 -15.48 22.97
C GLU A 397 13.02 -15.20 21.75
N GLN A 398 11.79 -14.72 21.97
CA GLN A 398 10.87 -14.41 20.87
C GLN A 398 11.41 -13.25 20.03
N ALA A 399 11.88 -12.17 20.67
CA ALA A 399 12.46 -11.04 19.98
C ALA A 399 13.71 -11.44 19.17
N ARG A 400 14.54 -12.35 19.70
CA ARG A 400 15.69 -12.91 18.97
C ARG A 400 15.22 -13.67 17.73
N LYS A 401 14.25 -14.59 17.86
CA LYS A 401 13.69 -15.34 16.72
C LYS A 401 13.15 -14.39 15.65
N ASP A 402 12.30 -13.44 16.02
CA ASP A 402 11.64 -12.52 15.09
C ASP A 402 12.66 -11.61 14.40
N SER A 403 13.63 -11.08 15.16
CA SER A 403 14.68 -10.20 14.63
C SER A 403 15.65 -10.94 13.72
N THR A 404 16.03 -12.18 14.06
CA THR A 404 16.87 -13.02 13.21
C THR A 404 16.15 -13.39 11.91
N ASN A 405 14.86 -13.73 11.98
CA ASN A 405 14.07 -14.03 10.79
C ASN A 405 13.95 -12.78 9.88
N TYR A 406 13.66 -11.61 10.46
CA TYR A 406 13.61 -10.34 9.73
C TYR A 406 14.97 -9.93 9.13
N PHE A 407 16.05 -10.13 9.87
CA PHE A 407 17.43 -9.89 9.41
C PHE A 407 17.73 -10.71 8.16
N TRP A 408 17.49 -12.03 8.20
CA TRP A 408 17.75 -12.89 7.05
C TRP A 408 16.83 -12.56 5.88
N PHE A 409 15.56 -12.25 6.13
CA PHE A 409 14.65 -11.84 5.08
C PHE A 409 15.14 -10.58 4.33
N THR A 410 15.49 -9.53 5.08
CA THR A 410 15.91 -8.25 4.47
C THR A 410 17.27 -8.36 3.79
N ARG A 411 18.20 -9.15 4.33
CA ARG A 411 19.47 -9.45 3.66
C ARG A 411 19.29 -10.26 2.38
N THR A 412 18.36 -11.22 2.35
CA THR A 412 18.01 -11.94 1.12
C THR A 412 17.43 -11.00 0.07
N LYS A 413 16.50 -10.11 0.44
CA LYS A 413 15.95 -9.08 -0.47
C LYS A 413 17.07 -8.24 -1.09
N LEU A 414 18.03 -7.78 -0.29
CA LEU A 414 19.19 -7.04 -0.80
C LEU A 414 19.98 -7.88 -1.82
N ALA A 415 20.28 -9.14 -1.49
CA ALA A 415 21.01 -10.03 -2.41
C ALA A 415 20.26 -10.27 -3.73
N ILE A 416 18.92 -10.34 -3.72
CA ILE A 416 18.09 -10.43 -4.93
C ILE A 416 18.21 -9.14 -5.75
N GLU A 417 18.06 -7.98 -5.10
CA GLU A 417 18.15 -6.66 -5.76
C GLU A 417 19.53 -6.42 -6.41
N GLU A 418 20.60 -6.87 -5.74
CA GLU A 418 21.99 -6.80 -6.21
C GLU A 418 22.40 -7.99 -7.12
N THR A 419 21.44 -8.83 -7.52
CA THR A 419 21.63 -10.01 -8.39
C THR A 419 22.68 -11.02 -7.89
N ARG A 420 22.95 -11.06 -6.59
CA ARG A 420 23.80 -12.05 -5.91
C ARG A 420 23.01 -13.33 -5.63
N PHE A 421 22.57 -14.03 -6.68
CA PHE A 421 21.60 -15.13 -6.56
C PHE A 421 22.06 -16.30 -5.67
N ALA A 422 23.34 -16.66 -5.71
CA ALA A 422 23.88 -17.71 -4.83
C ALA A 422 23.78 -17.31 -3.33
N ASP A 423 24.05 -16.04 -3.02
CA ASP A 423 23.85 -15.51 -1.67
C ASP A 423 22.37 -15.47 -1.29
N ALA A 424 21.50 -15.06 -2.22
CA ALA A 424 20.07 -15.02 -1.99
C ALA A 424 19.51 -16.41 -1.60
N VAL A 425 19.85 -17.47 -2.34
CA VAL A 425 19.46 -18.86 -1.99
C VAL A 425 19.98 -19.25 -0.61
N ARG A 426 21.27 -18.98 -0.34
CA ARG A 426 21.89 -19.30 0.95
C ARG A 426 21.21 -18.57 2.12
N PHE A 427 20.92 -17.28 1.96
CA PHE A 427 20.29 -16.46 3.00
C PHE A 427 18.81 -16.81 3.18
N GLN A 428 18.08 -17.10 2.10
CA GLN A 428 16.70 -17.59 2.13
C GLN A 428 16.60 -18.88 2.97
N GLY A 429 17.55 -19.80 2.85
CA GLY A 429 17.59 -21.03 3.64
C GLY A 429 17.71 -20.80 5.15
N LYS A 430 18.15 -19.61 5.60
CA LYS A 430 18.23 -19.22 7.01
C LYS A 430 16.94 -18.58 7.55
N VAL A 431 15.97 -18.28 6.69
CA VAL A 431 14.65 -17.78 7.07
C VAL A 431 13.81 -18.94 7.61
N ALA A 432 13.24 -18.76 8.80
CA ALA A 432 12.55 -19.83 9.52
C ALA A 432 11.15 -20.08 8.95
N GLU A 433 10.40 -19.00 8.72
CA GLU A 433 9.00 -19.06 8.33
C GLU A 433 8.83 -19.50 6.86
N ALA A 434 7.97 -20.48 6.65
CA ALA A 434 7.75 -21.06 5.31
C ALA A 434 7.13 -20.06 4.33
N GLU A 435 6.19 -19.24 4.80
CA GLU A 435 5.58 -18.17 4.01
C GLU A 435 6.61 -17.13 3.59
N ASP A 436 7.47 -16.70 4.51
CA ASP A 436 8.55 -15.75 4.21
C ASP A 436 9.54 -16.30 3.19
N ARG A 437 9.90 -17.58 3.30
CA ARG A 437 10.74 -18.24 2.30
C ARG A 437 10.07 -18.29 0.93
N ALA A 438 8.77 -18.53 0.87
CA ALA A 438 8.03 -18.54 -0.40
C ALA A 438 8.04 -17.16 -1.07
N VAL A 439 7.80 -16.09 -0.30
CA VAL A 439 7.88 -14.70 -0.80
C VAL A 439 9.25 -14.43 -1.42
N LEU A 440 10.32 -14.70 -0.69
CA LEU A 440 11.69 -14.48 -1.17
C LEU A 440 12.01 -15.31 -2.42
N ALA A 441 11.54 -16.56 -2.48
CA ALA A 441 11.74 -17.39 -3.65
C ALA A 441 10.96 -16.87 -4.87
N PHE A 442 9.76 -16.33 -4.71
CA PHE A 442 9.02 -15.74 -5.82
C PHE A 442 9.75 -14.51 -6.36
N ASP A 443 10.25 -13.63 -5.49
CA ASP A 443 11.06 -12.48 -5.92
C ASP A 443 12.37 -12.91 -6.59
N LEU A 444 13.06 -13.90 -6.01
CA LEU A 444 14.30 -14.45 -6.55
C LEU A 444 14.07 -15.06 -7.92
N ALA A 445 13.02 -15.89 -8.06
CA ALA A 445 12.68 -16.53 -9.32
C ALA A 445 12.32 -15.48 -10.37
N GLU A 446 11.51 -14.47 -10.04
CA GLU A 446 11.19 -13.37 -10.97
C GLU A 446 12.45 -12.62 -11.43
N LYS A 447 13.38 -12.34 -10.51
CA LYS A 447 14.65 -11.66 -10.83
C LYS A 447 15.59 -12.54 -11.66
N GLN A 448 15.69 -13.83 -11.35
CA GLN A 448 16.46 -14.80 -12.14
C GLN A 448 15.92 -14.89 -13.58
N MET A 449 14.61 -14.77 -13.77
CA MET A 449 14.00 -14.82 -15.11
C MET A 449 14.35 -13.62 -16.00
N GLU A 450 14.74 -12.48 -15.42
CA GLU A 450 15.26 -11.35 -16.20
C GLU A 450 16.60 -11.67 -16.87
N ASN A 451 17.31 -12.69 -16.37
CA ASN A 451 18.58 -13.16 -16.91
C ASN A 451 18.46 -14.59 -17.48
N LEU A 452 18.54 -14.72 -18.81
CA LEU A 452 18.39 -16.00 -19.50
C LEU A 452 19.31 -17.11 -18.97
N SER A 453 20.52 -16.77 -18.50
CA SER A 453 21.47 -17.76 -17.94
C SER A 453 20.99 -18.39 -16.63
N GLU A 454 20.08 -17.73 -15.92
CA GLU A 454 19.58 -18.12 -14.59
C GLU A 454 18.20 -18.79 -14.66
N SER A 455 17.65 -19.00 -15.87
CA SER A 455 16.31 -19.57 -16.06
C SER A 455 16.15 -20.94 -15.39
N ALA A 456 17.19 -21.80 -15.46
CA ALA A 456 17.19 -23.09 -14.78
C ALA A 456 17.17 -22.94 -13.24
N GLY A 457 17.86 -21.92 -12.72
CA GLY A 457 17.83 -21.54 -11.31
C GLY A 457 16.42 -21.16 -10.86
N ALA A 458 15.69 -20.39 -11.66
CA ALA A 458 14.30 -20.02 -11.35
C ALA A 458 13.38 -21.24 -11.21
N TYR A 459 13.53 -22.26 -12.08
CA TYR A 459 12.78 -23.51 -11.95
C TYR A 459 13.10 -24.27 -10.66
N GLN A 460 14.38 -24.34 -10.30
CA GLN A 460 14.79 -24.99 -9.06
C GLN A 460 14.22 -24.27 -7.85
N THR A 461 14.34 -22.93 -7.81
CA THR A 461 13.79 -22.07 -6.75
C THR A 461 12.28 -22.32 -6.56
N LEU A 462 11.49 -22.33 -7.65
CA LEU A 462 10.06 -22.60 -7.57
C LEU A 462 9.76 -24.05 -7.14
N GLY A 463 10.53 -25.03 -7.62
CA GLY A 463 10.38 -26.43 -7.22
C GLY A 463 10.67 -26.67 -5.74
N GLU A 464 11.57 -25.91 -5.13
CA GLU A 464 11.81 -25.93 -3.68
C GLU A 464 10.61 -25.35 -2.91
N VAL A 465 9.99 -24.28 -3.41
CA VAL A 465 8.76 -23.73 -2.81
C VAL A 465 7.60 -24.72 -2.90
N ALA A 466 7.44 -25.42 -4.03
CA ALA A 466 6.41 -26.47 -4.16
C ALA A 466 6.59 -27.59 -3.12
N LYS A 467 7.84 -28.01 -2.85
CA LYS A 467 8.14 -28.97 -1.77
C LYS A 467 7.78 -28.43 -0.39
N ILE A 468 8.08 -27.15 -0.13
CA ILE A 468 7.71 -26.49 1.15
C ILE A 468 6.19 -26.47 1.28
N ALA A 469 5.46 -26.03 0.24
CA ALA A 469 4.01 -25.96 0.22
C ALA A 469 3.37 -27.34 0.46
N GLY A 470 3.91 -28.39 -0.17
CA GLY A 470 3.45 -29.77 0.00
C GLY A 470 3.62 -30.30 1.43
N ALA A 471 4.61 -29.81 2.19
CA ALA A 471 4.85 -30.19 3.57
C ALA A 471 4.01 -29.38 4.60
N LEU A 472 3.38 -28.28 4.18
CA LEU A 472 2.55 -27.45 5.06
C LEU A 472 1.18 -28.10 5.34
N PRO A 473 0.63 -27.92 6.55
CA PRO A 473 -0.75 -28.26 6.82
C PRO A 473 -1.70 -27.38 6.00
N ASP A 474 -2.91 -27.89 5.75
CA ASP A 474 -3.96 -27.14 5.05
C ASP A 474 -4.29 -25.87 5.82
N SER A 475 -4.09 -24.73 5.16
CA SER A 475 -4.18 -23.38 5.75
C SER A 475 -4.34 -22.34 4.63
N ALA A 476 -4.81 -21.14 4.98
CA ALA A 476 -4.89 -20.03 4.02
C ALA A 476 -3.51 -19.69 3.43
N THR A 477 -2.45 -19.74 4.25
CA THR A 477 -1.05 -19.59 3.83
C THR A 477 -0.67 -20.62 2.76
N LYS A 478 -0.96 -21.91 2.99
CA LYS A 478 -0.66 -22.96 2.00
C LYS A 478 -1.38 -22.70 0.67
N ALA A 479 -2.68 -22.38 0.72
CA ALA A 479 -3.44 -22.03 -0.48
C ALA A 479 -2.83 -20.85 -1.24
N LYS A 480 -2.45 -19.77 -0.53
CA LYS A 480 -1.80 -18.62 -1.15
C LYS A 480 -0.46 -18.95 -1.78
N ILE A 481 0.38 -19.76 -1.13
CA ILE A 481 1.66 -20.22 -1.71
C ILE A 481 1.42 -21.02 -3.00
N LEU A 482 0.45 -21.94 -3.00
CA LEU A 482 0.08 -22.73 -4.18
C LEU A 482 -0.45 -21.83 -5.33
N MET A 483 -1.26 -20.81 -5.00
CA MET A 483 -1.67 -19.80 -5.99
C MET A 483 -0.50 -18.98 -6.53
N GLY A 484 0.45 -18.59 -5.67
CA GLY A 484 1.69 -17.93 -6.06
C GLY A 484 2.51 -18.79 -7.02
N LEU A 485 2.66 -20.09 -6.73
CA LEU A 485 3.31 -21.05 -7.62
C LEU A 485 2.57 -21.15 -8.96
N ALA A 486 1.24 -21.26 -8.95
CA ALA A 486 0.44 -21.28 -10.17
C ALA A 486 0.67 -20.03 -11.02
N TYR A 487 0.66 -18.84 -10.39
CA TYR A 487 0.93 -17.57 -11.05
C TYR A 487 2.32 -17.51 -11.66
N GLN A 488 3.35 -18.03 -10.97
CA GLN A 488 4.73 -18.02 -11.46
C GLN A 488 4.94 -19.06 -12.57
N TYR A 489 4.46 -20.30 -12.39
CA TYR A 489 4.61 -21.38 -13.36
C TYR A 489 3.87 -21.13 -14.67
N GLU A 490 2.86 -20.27 -14.71
CA GLU A 490 2.12 -19.95 -15.93
C GLU A 490 3.05 -19.62 -17.11
N ARG A 491 4.14 -18.89 -16.86
CA ARG A 491 5.13 -18.50 -17.89
C ARG A 491 5.97 -19.67 -18.40
N PHE A 492 6.11 -20.74 -17.61
CA PHE A 492 7.15 -21.76 -17.77
C PHE A 492 6.58 -23.13 -18.11
N ASN A 493 5.65 -23.57 -17.28
CA ASN A 493 5.05 -24.88 -17.35
C ASN A 493 3.57 -24.76 -16.97
N PRO A 494 2.69 -24.55 -17.97
CA PRO A 494 1.26 -24.40 -17.75
C PRO A 494 0.62 -25.62 -17.09
N GLY A 495 1.16 -26.81 -17.34
CA GLY A 495 0.70 -28.04 -16.71
C GLY A 495 0.90 -27.98 -15.19
N PHE A 496 2.09 -27.56 -14.75
CA PHE A 496 2.35 -27.33 -13.33
C PHE A 496 1.53 -26.17 -12.79
N ALA A 497 1.38 -25.08 -13.54
CA ALA A 497 0.55 -23.96 -13.13
C ALA A 497 -0.90 -24.38 -12.80
N MET A 498 -1.50 -25.21 -13.65
CA MET A 498 -2.85 -25.73 -13.43
C MET A 498 -2.92 -26.76 -12.29
N GLN A 499 -1.88 -27.58 -12.12
CA GLN A 499 -1.80 -28.51 -11.00
C GLN A 499 -1.77 -27.76 -9.66
N GLU A 500 -0.87 -26.78 -9.52
CA GLU A 500 -0.75 -25.97 -8.30
C GLU A 500 -2.02 -25.17 -8.02
N LEU A 501 -2.70 -24.66 -9.06
CA LEU A 501 -4.01 -24.02 -8.90
C LEU A 501 -5.06 -25.01 -8.36
N SER A 502 -5.13 -26.21 -8.93
CA SER A 502 -6.09 -27.24 -8.54
C SER A 502 -5.86 -27.68 -7.08
N ASP A 503 -4.59 -27.85 -6.70
CA ASP A 503 -4.20 -28.19 -5.33
C ASP A 503 -4.54 -27.04 -4.37
N SER A 504 -4.38 -25.79 -4.79
CA SER A 504 -4.84 -24.64 -4.01
C SER A 504 -6.35 -24.68 -3.79
N VAL A 505 -7.16 -24.94 -4.83
CA VAL A 505 -8.62 -25.01 -4.69
C VAL A 505 -9.03 -26.13 -3.73
N ALA A 506 -8.37 -27.29 -3.82
CA ALA A 506 -8.61 -28.40 -2.92
C ALA A 506 -8.30 -28.03 -1.45
N VAL A 507 -7.24 -27.27 -1.19
CA VAL A 507 -6.94 -26.73 0.15
C VAL A 507 -8.02 -25.74 0.58
N ILE A 508 -8.38 -24.76 -0.27
CA ILE A 508 -9.37 -23.72 0.04
C ILE A 508 -10.71 -24.32 0.45
N ASN A 509 -11.20 -25.32 -0.29
CA ASN A 509 -12.48 -25.97 -0.02
C ASN A 509 -12.54 -26.72 1.31
N ARG A 510 -11.39 -27.07 1.89
CA ARG A 510 -11.31 -27.70 3.22
C ARG A 510 -11.28 -26.70 4.36
N LEU A 511 -11.11 -25.40 4.07
CA LEU A 511 -11.01 -24.34 5.07
C LEU A 511 -12.38 -23.72 5.33
N GLN A 512 -12.60 -23.31 6.58
CA GLN A 512 -13.76 -22.52 6.96
C GLN A 512 -13.40 -21.04 6.91
N ASP A 513 -14.03 -20.28 6.00
CA ASP A 513 -13.85 -18.83 5.79
C ASP A 513 -12.37 -18.38 5.72
N PRO A 514 -11.58 -18.93 4.76
CA PRO A 514 -10.17 -18.61 4.66
C PRO A 514 -9.94 -17.14 4.28
N ASP A 515 -9.04 -16.45 5.00
CA ASP A 515 -8.60 -15.11 4.61
C ASP A 515 -7.64 -15.18 3.41
N LEU A 516 -8.21 -15.12 2.21
CA LEU A 516 -7.50 -14.97 0.94
C LEU A 516 -7.45 -13.52 0.46
N GLY A 517 -7.96 -12.57 1.25
CA GLY A 517 -8.04 -11.16 0.87
C GLY A 517 -6.72 -10.42 1.07
N SER A 518 -5.91 -10.82 2.06
CA SER A 518 -4.58 -10.23 2.23
C SER A 518 -3.62 -10.72 1.15
N THR A 519 -3.15 -9.77 0.34
CA THR A 519 -2.05 -9.94 -0.63
C THR A 519 -0.69 -9.66 -0.03
N ALA A 520 -0.63 -9.31 1.27
CA ALA A 520 0.59 -8.98 1.98
C ALA A 520 0.87 -9.95 3.14
N VAL A 521 2.16 -10.19 3.36
CA VAL A 521 2.68 -10.89 4.54
C VAL A 521 3.11 -9.84 5.55
N TYR A 522 2.54 -9.89 6.75
CA TYR A 522 2.87 -9.01 7.86
C TYR A 522 3.93 -9.64 8.74
N ARG A 523 4.94 -8.87 9.14
CA ARG A 523 5.92 -9.28 10.16
C ARG A 523 5.86 -8.36 11.35
N GLN A 524 6.18 -8.95 12.50
CA GLN A 524 6.28 -8.23 13.76
C GLN A 524 7.53 -8.64 14.53
N ILE A 525 8.10 -7.68 15.24
CA ILE A 525 9.08 -7.93 16.30
C ILE A 525 8.49 -7.26 17.54
N ILE A 526 8.07 -8.05 18.52
CA ILE A 526 7.47 -7.56 19.76
C ILE A 526 8.39 -7.94 20.91
N GLY A 527 8.74 -6.94 21.73
CA GLY A 527 9.36 -7.16 23.02
C GLY A 527 8.66 -6.37 24.11
N LYS A 528 9.20 -6.44 25.32
CA LYS A 528 8.55 -5.84 26.52
C LYS A 528 8.28 -4.34 26.42
N SER A 529 9.08 -3.59 25.66
CA SER A 529 9.02 -2.13 25.58
C SER A 529 9.03 -1.58 24.15
N TYR A 530 8.86 -2.44 23.15
CA TYR A 530 8.94 -2.05 21.74
C TYR A 530 8.09 -2.97 20.87
N SER A 531 7.63 -2.44 19.74
CA SER A 531 6.93 -3.18 18.70
C SER A 531 7.30 -2.62 17.33
N PHE A 532 7.71 -3.48 16.42
CA PHE A 532 7.97 -3.15 15.02
C PHE A 532 7.05 -3.97 14.12
N PHE A 533 6.56 -3.35 13.04
CA PHE A 533 5.68 -3.98 12.07
C PHE A 533 6.15 -3.66 10.65
N SER A 534 6.09 -4.65 9.76
CA SER A 534 6.36 -4.48 8.32
C SER A 534 5.38 -5.31 7.50
N ALA A 535 5.09 -4.90 6.27
CA ALA A 535 4.20 -5.61 5.36
C ALA A 535 4.85 -5.74 3.97
N TYR A 536 4.74 -6.91 3.36
CA TYR A 536 5.29 -7.20 2.03
C TYR A 536 4.23 -7.80 1.14
N THR A 537 3.89 -7.12 0.03
CA THR A 537 2.97 -7.65 -0.98
C THR A 537 3.62 -8.79 -1.76
N VAL A 538 2.86 -9.85 -2.01
CA VAL A 538 3.33 -11.06 -2.71
C VAL A 538 2.58 -11.20 -4.04
N PRO A 539 3.27 -11.16 -5.19
CA PRO A 539 2.64 -11.45 -6.48
C PRO A 539 2.01 -12.85 -6.49
N GLY A 540 0.77 -12.95 -6.97
CA GLY A 540 0.04 -14.23 -7.10
C GLY A 540 -0.80 -14.64 -5.88
N TYR A 541 -0.68 -13.93 -4.75
CA TYR A 541 -1.60 -14.09 -3.60
C TYR A 541 -2.99 -13.47 -3.84
N ASP A 542 -3.19 -12.86 -5.02
CA ASP A 542 -4.45 -12.28 -5.46
C ASP A 542 -5.20 -13.29 -6.34
N LEU A 543 -6.36 -13.76 -5.84
CA LEU A 543 -7.22 -14.72 -6.54
C LEU A 543 -7.62 -14.23 -7.93
N GLU A 544 -8.08 -12.98 -8.03
CA GLU A 544 -8.56 -12.39 -9.27
C GLU A 544 -7.43 -12.33 -10.30
N ARG A 545 -6.26 -11.81 -9.89
CA ARG A 545 -5.09 -11.70 -10.77
C ARG A 545 -4.56 -13.06 -11.22
N THR A 546 -4.52 -14.06 -10.34
CA THR A 546 -4.05 -15.41 -10.67
C THR A 546 -4.98 -16.09 -11.67
N TYR A 547 -6.30 -16.04 -11.46
CA TYR A 547 -7.26 -16.60 -12.41
C TYR A 547 -7.26 -15.87 -13.75
N SER A 548 -7.16 -14.54 -13.77
CA SER A 548 -7.02 -13.80 -15.03
C SER A 548 -5.76 -14.22 -15.80
N LYS A 549 -4.60 -14.29 -15.14
CA LYS A 549 -3.37 -14.67 -15.82
C LYS A 549 -3.44 -16.08 -16.42
N LEU A 550 -3.98 -17.05 -15.68
CA LEU A 550 -4.12 -18.43 -16.16
C LEU A 550 -5.18 -18.55 -17.28
N ALA A 551 -6.29 -17.82 -17.18
CA ALA A 551 -7.34 -17.80 -18.20
C ALA A 551 -6.89 -17.20 -19.53
N ALA A 552 -5.93 -16.27 -19.51
CA ALA A 552 -5.33 -15.74 -20.72
C ALA A 552 -4.67 -16.86 -21.57
N ARG A 553 -4.22 -17.95 -20.94
CA ARG A 553 -3.60 -19.09 -21.61
C ARG A 553 -4.56 -20.26 -21.84
N ASP A 554 -5.27 -20.69 -20.80
CA ASP A 554 -6.26 -21.77 -20.87
C ASP A 554 -7.52 -21.39 -20.09
N LEU A 555 -8.51 -20.92 -20.84
CA LEU A 555 -9.79 -20.46 -20.30
C LEU A 555 -10.64 -21.61 -19.76
N GLY A 556 -10.65 -22.76 -20.43
CA GLY A 556 -11.49 -23.90 -20.08
C GLY A 556 -11.10 -24.50 -18.74
N LEU A 557 -9.81 -24.79 -18.55
CA LEU A 557 -9.29 -25.32 -17.29
C LEU A 557 -9.38 -24.30 -16.15
N SER A 558 -9.12 -23.02 -16.43
CA SER A 558 -9.27 -21.95 -15.44
C SER A 558 -10.72 -21.80 -14.98
N LEU A 559 -11.69 -21.83 -15.91
CA LEU A 559 -13.12 -21.76 -15.58
C LEU A 559 -13.59 -22.98 -14.78
N SER A 560 -13.11 -24.17 -15.14
CA SER A 560 -13.42 -25.40 -14.42
C SER A 560 -12.94 -25.33 -12.96
N ASN A 561 -11.68 -24.92 -12.74
CA ASN A 561 -11.12 -24.70 -11.41
C ASN A 561 -11.82 -23.58 -10.64
N ALA A 562 -12.19 -22.49 -11.31
CA ALA A 562 -12.93 -21.41 -10.67
C ALA A 562 -14.28 -21.92 -10.13
N ARG A 563 -14.99 -22.76 -10.91
CA ARG A 563 -16.29 -23.31 -10.54
C ARG A 563 -16.23 -24.36 -9.43
N SER A 564 -15.10 -25.01 -9.22
CA SER A 564 -14.93 -26.00 -8.16
C SER A 564 -14.70 -25.40 -6.78
N LEU A 565 -14.56 -24.07 -6.65
CA LEU A 565 -14.54 -23.39 -5.36
C LEU A 565 -15.91 -23.50 -4.66
N ASP A 566 -15.91 -23.98 -3.42
CA ASP A 566 -17.14 -24.17 -2.63
C ASP A 566 -17.70 -22.84 -2.11
N ASP A 567 -16.83 -21.95 -1.65
CA ASP A 567 -17.21 -20.61 -1.20
C ASP A 567 -17.76 -19.78 -2.36
N ARG A 568 -18.99 -19.28 -2.21
CA ARG A 568 -19.71 -18.56 -3.27
C ARG A 568 -19.03 -17.25 -3.64
N PHE A 569 -18.42 -16.57 -2.68
CA PHE A 569 -17.74 -15.31 -2.95
C PHE A 569 -16.46 -15.57 -3.74
N LEU A 570 -15.60 -16.48 -3.28
CA LEU A 570 -14.35 -16.84 -3.96
C LEU A 570 -14.62 -17.38 -5.37
N ARG A 571 -15.60 -18.29 -5.52
CA ARG A 571 -16.04 -18.78 -6.83
C ARG A 571 -16.47 -17.64 -7.75
N THR A 572 -17.28 -16.71 -7.24
CA THR A 572 -17.76 -15.58 -8.04
C THR A 572 -16.62 -14.71 -8.54
N ILE A 573 -15.67 -14.37 -7.66
CA ILE A 573 -14.50 -13.56 -8.02
C ILE A 573 -13.65 -14.30 -9.07
N ALA A 574 -13.37 -15.58 -8.86
CA ALA A 574 -12.59 -16.40 -9.79
C ALA A 574 -13.26 -16.53 -11.16
N VAL A 575 -14.56 -16.88 -11.22
CA VAL A 575 -15.30 -17.01 -12.49
C VAL A 575 -15.35 -15.68 -13.23
N LEU A 576 -15.56 -14.57 -12.51
CA LEU A 576 -15.57 -13.25 -13.13
C LEU A 576 -14.19 -12.84 -13.67
N ALA A 577 -13.11 -13.19 -12.98
CA ALA A 577 -11.74 -12.97 -13.45
C ALA A 577 -11.47 -13.69 -14.77
N VAL A 578 -11.88 -14.97 -14.88
CA VAL A 578 -11.78 -15.77 -16.11
C VAL A 578 -12.65 -15.17 -17.23
N THR A 579 -13.88 -14.77 -16.89
CA THR A 579 -14.84 -14.21 -17.85
C THR A 579 -14.39 -12.84 -18.40
N ARG A 580 -13.74 -12.02 -17.59
CA ARG A 580 -13.15 -10.74 -18.01
C ARG A 580 -12.07 -10.95 -19.06
N GLU A 581 -11.17 -11.92 -18.86
CA GLU A 581 -10.12 -12.22 -19.83
C GLU A 581 -10.67 -12.77 -21.15
N CYS A 582 -11.73 -13.56 -21.08
CA CYS A 582 -12.46 -13.98 -22.27
C CYS A 582 -12.96 -12.78 -23.09
N ALA A 583 -13.64 -11.83 -22.43
CA ALA A 583 -14.21 -10.66 -23.10
C ALA A 583 -13.14 -9.73 -23.70
N LYS A 584 -11.94 -9.63 -23.09
CA LYS A 584 -10.83 -8.80 -23.59
C LYS A 584 -10.28 -9.29 -24.93
N LYS A 585 -10.11 -10.60 -25.12
CA LYS A 585 -9.48 -11.18 -26.34
C LYS A 585 -10.20 -10.74 -27.62
N LYS A 586 -11.52 -10.58 -27.59
CA LYS A 586 -12.29 -10.18 -28.78
C LYS A 586 -12.29 -8.68 -29.09
N VAL A 587 -12.12 -7.79 -28.11
CA VAL A 587 -12.06 -6.33 -28.38
C VAL A 587 -10.84 -5.98 -29.23
N THR A 588 -9.76 -6.76 -29.13
CA THR A 588 -8.55 -6.63 -29.95
C THR A 588 -8.65 -7.21 -31.36
N ASP A 589 -9.60 -8.11 -31.64
CA ASP A 589 -9.76 -8.73 -32.96
C ASP A 589 -10.80 -7.99 -33.84
N GLU A 590 -11.54 -7.03 -33.26
CA GLU A 590 -12.54 -6.19 -33.95
C GLU A 590 -12.06 -4.73 -34.16
N GLN A 591 -10.79 -4.42 -33.83
CA GLN A 591 -10.07 -3.18 -34.19
C GLN A 591 -8.97 -3.50 -35.19
#